data_AF-A0AAN6ZGZ4-F1
#
_entry.id   AF-A0AAN6ZGZ4-F1
#
_cell.length_a   1.000
_cell.length_b   1.000
_cell.length_c   1.000
_cell.angle_alpha   90.00
_cell.angle_beta   90.00
_cell.angle_gamma   90.00
#
_symmetry.space_group_name_H-M   'P 1'
#
loop_
_entity.id
_entity.type
_entity.pdbx_description
1 polymer ?
#
loop_
_entity_poly.entity_id
_entity_poly.type
_entity_poly.pdbx_seq_one_letter_code
_entity_poly.pdbx_strand_id
1 'polypeptide(L)'
;MGGKLWSKDEEEVFWLQLIPHSPKRIGDDRVKNKEHSWYWFADQMIQIMGHNARREYTPLCVFEHYFQNACLGRFSSKVGRLPLKYWRHGTLPTQSIYANKQRVNTDRASTQATEG
;
A
#
# COMPACT_ATOMS: atom_id res chain seq x y z
N MET A 1 12.88 14.67 7.48
CA MET A 1 12.37 13.40 6.92
C MET A 1 10.90 13.26 7.30
N GLY A 2 10.00 13.56 6.35
CA GLY A 2 8.55 13.55 6.56
C GLY A 2 8.05 12.22 7.12
N GLY A 3 7.11 12.30 8.06
CA GLY A 3 6.77 11.25 9.01
C GLY A 3 6.57 9.85 8.38
N LYS A 4 7.26 8.87 8.97
CA LYS A 4 7.19 7.44 8.61
C LYS A 4 5.78 6.85 8.66
N LEU A 5 4.82 7.55 9.27
CA LEU A 5 3.43 7.14 9.43
C LEU A 5 2.49 8.13 8.76
N TRP A 6 1.45 7.62 8.10
CA TRP A 6 0.31 8.41 7.61
C TRP A 6 -0.53 8.88 8.80
N SER A 7 -0.95 10.15 8.81
CA SER A 7 -1.90 10.68 9.80
C SER A 7 -3.30 10.10 9.57
N LYS A 8 -4.18 10.24 10.57
CA LYS A 8 -5.58 9.81 10.43
C LYS A 8 -6.26 10.50 9.24
N ASP A 9 -6.01 11.79 9.05
CA ASP A 9 -6.61 12.56 7.94
C ASP A 9 -6.06 12.09 6.58
N GLU A 10 -4.75 11.81 6.48
CA GLU A 10 -4.15 11.24 5.28
C GLU A 10 -4.79 9.87 4.95
N GLU A 11 -5.00 9.03 5.96
CA GLU A 11 -5.65 7.73 5.80
C GLU A 11 -7.12 7.85 5.37
N GLU A 12 -7.88 8.76 5.98
CA GLU A 12 -9.29 8.96 5.64
C GLU A 12 -9.45 9.45 4.20
N VAL A 13 -8.68 10.47 3.78
CA VAL A 13 -8.68 10.95 2.40
C VAL A 13 -8.31 9.81 1.45
N PHE A 14 -7.23 9.09 1.74
CA PHE A 14 -6.76 8.02 0.88
C PHE A 14 -7.79 6.90 0.71
N TRP A 15 -8.29 6.30 1.80
CA TRP A 15 -9.12 5.11 1.73
C TRP A 15 -10.58 5.39 1.38
N LEU A 16 -11.14 6.49 1.88
CA LEU A 16 -12.56 6.79 1.70
C LEU A 16 -12.81 7.56 0.41
N GLN A 17 -11.92 8.47 0.04
CA GLN A 17 -12.14 9.35 -1.11
C GLN A 17 -11.41 8.84 -2.35
N LEU A 18 -10.14 8.42 -2.23
CA LEU A 18 -9.34 8.11 -3.41
C LEU A 18 -9.41 6.64 -3.84
N ILE A 19 -9.18 5.68 -2.95
CA ILE A 19 -9.12 4.24 -3.31
C ILE A 19 -10.35 3.71 -4.08
N PRO A 20 -11.59 4.21 -3.87
CA PRO A 20 -12.73 3.85 -4.72
C PRO A 20 -12.54 4.16 -6.22
N HIS A 21 -11.63 5.06 -6.58
CA HIS A 21 -11.27 5.41 -7.97
C HIS A 21 -10.06 4.61 -8.49
N SER A 22 -9.49 3.72 -7.69
CA SER A 22 -8.23 3.05 -8.05
C SER A 22 -8.44 1.99 -9.15
N PRO A 23 -7.35 1.55 -9.81
CA PRO A 23 -7.39 0.37 -10.70
C PRO A 23 -7.75 -0.92 -9.95
N LYS A 24 -7.74 -0.88 -8.61
CA LYS A 24 -8.09 -2.00 -7.73
C LYS A 24 -9.49 -1.87 -7.11
N ARG A 25 -10.31 -0.90 -7.55
CA ARG A 25 -11.69 -0.73 -7.08
C ARG A 25 -12.52 -2.01 -7.29
N ILE A 26 -13.45 -2.25 -6.36
CA ILE A 26 -14.25 -3.48 -6.28
C ILE A 26 -15.72 -3.14 -6.06
N GLY A 27 -16.60 -4.11 -6.33
CA GLY A 27 -18.05 -3.96 -6.11
C GLY A 27 -18.62 -2.71 -6.77
N ASP A 28 -19.50 -2.02 -6.04
CA ASP A 28 -20.17 -0.79 -6.47
C ASP A 28 -19.23 0.33 -6.95
N ASP A 29 -18.00 0.39 -6.44
CA ASP A 29 -17.05 1.44 -6.81
C ASP A 29 -16.70 1.35 -8.30
N ARG A 30 -16.76 0.15 -8.90
CA ARG A 30 -16.52 -0.04 -10.34
C ARG A 30 -17.56 0.64 -11.21
N VAL A 31 -18.78 0.80 -10.70
CA VAL A 31 -19.92 1.39 -11.41
C VAL A 31 -20.04 2.88 -11.08
N LYS A 32 -19.83 3.25 -9.81
CA LYS A 32 -20.03 4.61 -9.31
C LYS A 32 -18.86 5.55 -9.63
N ASN A 33 -17.65 5.02 -9.79
CA ASN A 33 -16.43 5.81 -9.87
C ASN A 33 -15.63 5.52 -11.14
N LYS A 34 -15.15 6.60 -11.78
CA LYS A 34 -14.17 6.50 -12.86
C LYS A 34 -12.84 6.00 -12.32
N GLU A 35 -12.16 5.15 -13.09
CA GLU A 35 -10.80 4.71 -12.81
C GLU A 35 -9.78 5.82 -13.01
N HIS A 36 -8.84 5.95 -12.09
CA HIS A 36 -7.71 6.87 -12.16
C HIS A 36 -6.38 6.17 -11.85
N SER A 37 -5.29 6.74 -12.37
CA SER A 37 -3.93 6.24 -12.17
C SER A 37 -3.34 6.68 -10.82
N TRP A 38 -2.29 6.02 -10.34
CA TRP A 38 -1.60 6.42 -9.11
C TRP A 38 -0.97 7.82 -9.16
N TYR A 39 -0.71 8.35 -10.36
CA TYR A 39 -0.30 9.74 -10.55
C TYR A 39 -1.41 10.71 -10.13
N TRP A 40 -2.62 10.47 -10.60
CA TRP A 40 -3.77 11.26 -10.20
C TRP A 40 -3.99 11.20 -8.68
N PHE A 41 -3.76 10.05 -8.04
CA PHE A 41 -3.87 9.92 -6.58
C PHE A 41 -2.86 10.81 -5.84
N ALA A 42 -1.61 10.85 -6.31
CA ALA A 42 -0.59 11.72 -5.72
C ALA A 42 -0.99 13.20 -5.84
N ASP A 43 -1.44 13.61 -7.02
CA ASP A 43 -1.92 14.98 -7.26
C ASP A 43 -3.13 15.32 -6.37
N GLN A 44 -4.09 14.39 -6.24
CA GLN A 44 -5.26 14.60 -5.38
C GLN A 44 -4.90 14.67 -3.89
N MET A 45 -3.96 13.85 -3.42
CA MET A 45 -3.45 13.95 -2.05
C MET A 45 -2.84 15.34 -1.80
N ILE A 46 -2.03 15.86 -2.73
CA ILE A 46 -1.46 17.21 -2.62
C ILE A 46 -2.57 18.27 -2.58
N GLN A 47 -3.55 18.18 -3.48
CA GLN A 47 -4.65 19.14 -3.57
C GLN A 47 -5.55 19.14 -2.33
N ILE A 48 -5.93 17.96 -1.83
CA ILE A 48 -6.84 17.83 -0.68
C ILE A 48 -6.12 18.17 0.62
N MET A 49 -4.88 17.70 0.79
CA MET A 49 -4.13 17.97 2.02
C MET A 49 -3.63 19.41 2.07
N GLY A 50 -3.26 20.01 0.93
CA GLY A 50 -2.83 21.40 0.84
C GLY A 50 -1.76 21.74 1.87
N HIS A 51 -2.00 22.77 2.69
CA HIS A 51 -1.09 23.18 3.77
C HIS A 51 -0.90 22.12 4.87
N ASN A 52 -1.81 21.16 4.98
CA ASN A 52 -1.72 20.04 5.92
C ASN A 52 -0.92 18.85 5.35
N ALA A 53 -0.40 18.96 4.12
CA ALA A 53 0.45 17.92 3.54
C ALA A 53 1.71 17.73 4.39
N ARG A 54 1.85 16.53 4.97
CA ARG A 54 2.99 16.19 5.86
C ARG A 54 4.18 15.62 5.10
N ARG A 55 4.01 15.37 3.81
CA ARG A 55 4.99 14.77 2.89
C ARG A 55 4.72 15.24 1.46
N GLU A 56 5.72 15.05 0.62
CA GLU A 56 5.53 15.08 -0.83
C GLU A 56 4.92 13.75 -1.25
N TYR A 57 3.70 13.80 -1.78
CA TYR A 57 3.02 12.59 -2.26
C TYR A 57 3.53 12.26 -3.66
N THR A 58 4.11 11.08 -3.80
CA THR A 58 4.53 10.55 -5.10
C THR A 58 3.64 9.37 -5.51
N PRO A 59 3.54 9.07 -6.82
CA PRO A 59 2.77 7.92 -7.30
C PRO A 59 3.24 6.59 -6.68
N LEU A 60 4.56 6.47 -6.44
CA LEU A 60 5.15 5.31 -5.77
C LEU A 60 4.73 5.25 -4.30
N CYS A 61 4.77 6.38 -3.58
CA CYS A 61 4.40 6.44 -2.16
C CYS A 61 2.95 5.99 -1.92
N VAL A 62 2.00 6.49 -2.74
CA VAL A 62 0.59 6.12 -2.61
C VAL A 62 0.34 4.66 -3.00
N PHE A 63 1.05 4.14 -4.01
CA PHE A 63 0.97 2.74 -4.40
C PHE A 63 1.52 1.81 -3.32
N GLU A 64 2.69 2.11 -2.77
CA GLU A 64 3.32 1.33 -1.70
C GLU A 64 2.43 1.28 -0.45
N HIS A 65 1.82 2.42 -0.10
CA HIS A 65 0.87 2.48 1.01
C HIS A 65 -0.33 1.54 0.80
N TYR A 66 -0.95 1.59 -0.39
CA TYR A 66 -2.00 0.64 -0.74
C TYR A 66 -1.51 -0.81 -0.66
N PHE A 67 -0.36 -1.12 -1.25
CA PHE A 67 0.17 -2.48 -1.31
C PHE A 67 0.47 -3.05 0.08
N GLN A 68 1.10 -2.26 0.96
CA GLN A 68 1.37 -2.69 2.33
C GLN A 68 0.07 -3.00 3.10
N ASN A 69 -0.94 -2.14 3.00
CA ASN A 69 -2.19 -2.31 3.74
C ASN A 69 -3.10 -3.37 3.10
N ALA A 70 -3.49 -3.21 1.84
CA ALA A 70 -4.52 -4.04 1.20
C ALA A 70 -3.98 -5.36 0.63
N CYS A 71 -2.69 -5.44 0.28
CA CYS A 71 -2.09 -6.64 -0.31
C CYS A 71 -1.30 -7.47 0.71
N LEU A 72 -0.54 -6.81 1.61
CA LEU A 72 0.27 -7.51 2.63
C LEU A 72 -0.41 -7.60 4.00
N GLY A 73 -1.56 -6.95 4.22
CA GLY A 73 -2.25 -6.93 5.51
C GLY A 73 -1.47 -6.19 6.61
N ARG A 74 -0.50 -5.34 6.24
CA ARG A 74 0.29 -4.53 7.17
C ARG A 74 -0.43 -3.22 7.41
N PHE A 75 -1.53 -3.29 8.15
CA PHE A 75 -2.35 -2.13 8.40
C PHE A 75 -1.61 -1.09 9.24
N SER A 76 -1.68 0.17 8.82
CA SER A 76 -1.22 1.30 9.62
C SER A 76 -2.03 1.39 10.91
N SER A 77 -1.40 1.69 12.04
CA SER A 77 -2.12 1.81 13.33
C SER A 77 -3.16 2.93 13.35
N LYS A 78 -3.09 3.86 12.39
CA LYS A 78 -4.00 5.01 12.26
C LYS A 78 -5.17 4.76 11.31
N VAL A 79 -5.09 3.70 10.49
CA VAL A 79 -6.05 3.40 9.42
C VAL A 79 -7.31 2.67 9.90
N GLY A 80 -7.25 2.05 11.09
CA GLY A 80 -8.33 1.24 11.63
C GLY A 80 -8.76 0.13 10.66
N ARG A 81 -10.04 0.08 10.32
CA ARG A 81 -10.65 -0.95 9.46
C ARG A 81 -10.87 -0.50 8.00
N LEU A 82 -10.46 0.71 7.64
CA LEU A 82 -10.70 1.26 6.30
C LEU A 82 -10.17 0.38 5.15
N PRO A 83 -8.98 -0.24 5.25
CA PRO A 83 -8.44 -1.04 4.16
C PRO A 83 -9.13 -2.41 4.04
N LEU A 84 -9.92 -2.82 5.03
CA LEU A 84 -10.49 -4.16 5.12
C LEU A 84 -11.38 -4.49 3.91
N LYS A 85 -12.08 -3.48 3.37
CA LYS A 85 -12.86 -3.61 2.13
C LYS A 85 -11.98 -4.10 0.96
N TYR A 86 -10.76 -3.60 0.86
CA TYR A 86 -9.83 -3.88 -0.23
C TYR A 86 -8.82 -4.97 0.12
N TRP A 87 -8.79 -5.40 1.38
CA TRP A 87 -7.90 -6.44 1.84
C TRP A 87 -8.33 -7.79 1.27
N ARG A 88 -7.55 -8.28 0.30
CA ARG A 88 -7.80 -9.57 -0.33
C ARG A 88 -7.05 -10.66 0.42
N HIS A 89 -7.79 -11.46 1.16
CA HIS A 89 -7.25 -12.60 1.91
C HIS A 89 -6.67 -13.76 1.07
N GLY A 90 -6.75 -13.74 -0.28
CA GLY A 90 -6.50 -15.00 -1.00
C GLY A 90 -6.25 -14.97 -2.52
N THR A 91 -5.75 -13.89 -3.12
CA THR A 91 -5.33 -13.95 -4.55
C THR A 91 -4.12 -13.04 -4.85
N LEU A 92 -2.99 -13.28 -4.20
CA LEU A 92 -1.70 -12.96 -4.79
C LEU A 92 -1.02 -14.29 -5.14
N PRO A 93 -0.72 -14.58 -6.42
CA PRO A 93 0.14 -15.70 -6.79
C PRO A 93 1.62 -15.36 -6.48
N THR A 94 1.91 -14.83 -5.28
CA THR A 94 3.21 -14.21 -5.00
C THR A 94 3.60 -14.24 -3.52
N GLN A 95 3.08 -15.18 -2.72
CA GLN A 95 3.84 -15.60 -1.54
C GLN A 95 5.01 -16.52 -1.91
N SER A 96 4.93 -17.25 -3.04
CA SER A 96 6.02 -18.10 -3.51
C SER A 96 7.29 -17.31 -3.88
N ILE A 97 7.17 -16.19 -4.59
CA ILE A 97 8.35 -15.47 -5.11
C ILE A 97 9.12 -14.71 -4.01
N TYR A 98 8.43 -14.13 -3.02
CA TYR A 98 9.09 -13.41 -1.93
C TYR A 98 9.52 -14.32 -0.78
N ALA A 99 8.84 -15.44 -0.51
CA ALA A 99 9.29 -16.43 0.46
C ALA A 99 10.54 -17.19 -0.02
N ASN A 100 10.70 -17.38 -1.33
CA ASN A 100 11.87 -18.10 -1.87
C ASN A 100 13.15 -17.25 -1.85
N LYS A 101 13.05 -15.91 -1.91
CA LYS A 101 14.22 -15.02 -1.71
C LYS A 101 14.77 -15.04 -0.30
N GLN A 102 13.95 -15.33 0.71
CA GLN A 102 14.43 -15.43 2.10
C GLN A 102 15.03 -16.80 2.42
N ARG A 103 14.54 -17.89 1.81
CA ARG A 103 15.15 -19.23 1.96
C ARG A 103 16.51 -19.36 1.27
N VAL A 104 16.63 -18.86 0.04
CA VAL A 104 17.89 -18.94 -0.72
C VAL A 104 19.04 -18.14 -0.06
N ASN A 105 18.74 -17.08 0.71
CA ASN A 105 19.76 -16.34 1.45
C ASN A 105 20.17 -16.99 2.77
N THR A 106 19.29 -17.74 3.45
CA THR A 106 19.64 -18.50 4.66
C THR A 106 20.45 -19.76 4.35
N ASP A 107 20.19 -20.42 3.22
CA ASP A 107 20.91 -21.63 2.84
C ASP A 107 22.35 -21.31 2.41
N ARG A 108 22.57 -20.20 1.71
CA ARG A 108 23.92 -19.73 1.33
C ARG A 108 24.79 -19.29 2.51
N ALA A 109 24.18 -18.77 3.58
CA ALA A 109 24.91 -18.39 4.80
C ALA A 109 25.32 -19.61 5.66
N SER A 110 24.63 -20.75 5.48
CA SER A 110 24.89 -21.98 6.26
C SER A 110 26.00 -22.84 5.66
N THR A 111 26.21 -22.79 4.34
CA THR A 111 27.27 -23.57 3.66
C THR A 111 28.67 -22.99 3.87
N GLN A 112 28.82 -21.70 4.17
CA GLN A 112 30.13 -21.06 4.40
C GLN A 112 30.68 -21.23 5.83
N ALA A 113 29.96 -21.91 6.73
CA ALA A 113 30.36 -22.07 8.13
C ALA A 113 30.93 -23.46 8.49
N THR A 114 31.13 -24.35 7.52
CA THR A 114 31.59 -25.73 7.77
C THR A 114 32.88 -26.12 7.03
N GLU A 115 33.54 -25.16 6.38
CA GLU A 115 34.88 -25.35 5.82
C GLU A 115 35.83 -24.36 6.53
N GLY A 116 36.30 -24.76 7.71
CA GLY A 116 37.30 -24.08 8.53
C GLY A 116 37.95 -25.07 9.46
#